data_AF-A0A1Y5KEN5-F1
#
_entry.id   AF-A0A1Y5KEN5-F1
#
_cell.length_a   1.000
_cell.length_b   1.000
_cell.length_c   1.000
_cell.angle_alpha   90.00
_cell.angle_beta   90.00
_cell.angle_gamma   90.00
#
_symmetry.space_group_name_H-M   'P 1'
#
loop_
_entity.id
_entity.type
_entity.pdbx_description
1 polymer ?
#
loop_
_entity_poly.entity_id
_entity_poly.type
_entity_poly.pdbx_seq_one_letter_code
_entity_poly.pdbx_strand_id
1 'polypeptide(L)'
;MQGLLTLGVMLAFGTLWASTAYAAGDPMETVNNFSDFIFGLIRAVGMIILGFGIVQIGLSLKSHDPSQRANGFLTLAGGIIITFTKEILALIAG
;
A
#
# COMPACT_ATOMS: atom_id res chain seq x y z
N MET A 1 19.54 -28.93 -12.43
CA MET A 1 18.12 -28.79 -12.86
C MET A 1 17.40 -27.65 -12.13
N GLN A 2 17.41 -27.60 -10.78
CA GLN A 2 16.67 -26.59 -10.01
C GLN A 2 17.16 -25.14 -10.24
N GLY A 3 18.47 -24.89 -10.33
CA GLY A 3 19.02 -23.55 -10.56
C GLY A 3 18.68 -22.92 -11.93
N LEU A 4 18.47 -23.75 -12.95
CA LEU A 4 18.07 -23.28 -14.28
C LEU A 4 16.58 -22.93 -14.30
N LEU A 5 15.76 -23.70 -13.59
CA LEU A 5 14.33 -23.42 -13.41
C LEU A 5 14.11 -22.13 -12.62
N THR A 6 14.89 -21.88 -11.57
CA THR A 6 14.79 -20.62 -10.81
C THR A 6 15.17 -19.40 -11.64
N LEU A 7 16.21 -19.51 -12.48
CA LEU A 7 16.60 -18.42 -13.37
C LEU A 7 15.53 -18.15 -14.44
N GLY A 8 14.95 -19.22 -15.00
CA GLY A 8 13.86 -19.12 -15.97
C GLY A 8 12.60 -18.46 -15.39
N VAL A 9 12.25 -18.77 -14.14
CA VAL A 9 11.12 -18.14 -13.46
C VAL A 9 11.38 -16.66 -13.19
N MET A 10 12.59 -16.29 -12.75
CA MET A 10 12.95 -14.87 -12.53
C MET A 10 12.90 -14.05 -13.82
N LEU A 11 13.39 -14.60 -14.93
CA LEU A 11 13.34 -13.93 -16.23
C LEU A 11 11.91 -13.80 -16.76
N ALA A 12 11.07 -14.84 -16.58
CA ALA A 12 9.66 -14.79 -16.96
C ALA A 12 8.88 -13.76 -16.14
N PHE A 13 9.13 -13.64 -14.84
CA PHE A 13 8.55 -12.56 -14.03
C PHE A 13 9.08 -11.19 -14.47
N GLY A 14 10.37 -11.06 -14.80
CA GLY A 14 10.94 -9.80 -15.30
C GLY A 14 10.31 -9.33 -16.60
N THR A 15 9.98 -10.23 -17.52
CA THR A 15 9.44 -9.87 -18.86
C THR A 15 7.92 -9.79 -18.92
N LEU A 16 7.19 -10.60 -18.14
CA LEU A 16 5.73 -10.59 -18.11
C LEU A 16 5.17 -9.37 -17.35
N TRP A 17 5.94 -8.79 -16.43
CA TRP A 17 5.58 -7.57 -15.71
C TRP A 17 6.27 -6.31 -16.26
N ALA A 18 7.16 -6.45 -17.25
CA ALA A 18 7.75 -5.32 -17.97
C ALA A 18 6.79 -4.83 -19.08
N SER A 19 5.69 -4.19 -18.69
CA SER A 19 4.97 -3.35 -19.63
C SER A 19 5.85 -2.14 -19.97
N THR A 20 6.23 -1.98 -21.23
CA THR A 20 6.87 -0.76 -21.71
C THR A 20 5.81 0.36 -21.67
N ALA A 21 5.97 1.31 -20.74
CA ALA A 21 5.15 2.51 -20.71
C ALA A 21 5.52 3.36 -21.94
N TYR A 22 4.85 3.14 -23.07
CA TYR A 22 4.88 4.05 -24.19
C TYR A 22 4.14 5.33 -23.78
N ALA A 23 4.90 6.34 -23.34
CA ALA A 23 4.39 7.69 -23.23
C ALA A 23 4.14 8.22 -24.66
N ALA A 24 2.90 8.12 -25.13
CA ALA A 24 2.45 8.92 -26.27
C ALA A 24 2.17 10.34 -25.75
N GLY A 25 3.22 11.16 -25.58
CA GLY A 25 3.12 12.52 -25.01
C GLY A 25 4.33 12.92 -24.16
N ASP A 26 4.18 14.02 -23.41
CA ASP A 26 5.22 14.54 -22.49
C ASP A 26 5.55 13.49 -21.41
N PRO A 27 6.80 12.98 -21.35
CA PRO A 27 7.20 11.93 -20.41
C PRO A 27 6.88 12.24 -18.94
N MET A 28 6.85 13.52 -18.57
CA MET A 28 6.55 13.91 -17.19
C MET A 28 5.10 13.65 -16.77
N GLU A 29 4.14 13.78 -17.69
CA GLU A 29 2.73 13.53 -17.40
C GLU A 29 2.48 12.05 -17.09
N THR A 30 3.12 11.15 -17.85
CA THR A 30 3.01 9.71 -17.63
C THR A 30 3.57 9.30 -16.26
N VAL A 31 4.69 9.90 -15.85
CA VAL A 31 5.30 9.66 -14.53
C VAL A 31 4.43 10.20 -13.39
N ASN A 32 3.79 11.35 -13.58
CA ASN A 32 2.87 11.92 -12.58
C ASN A 32 1.61 11.06 -12.42
N ASN A 33 1.01 10.61 -13.51
CA ASN A 33 -0.15 9.71 -13.48
C ASN A 33 0.18 8.36 -12.83
N PHE A 34 1.38 7.84 -13.09
CA PHE A 34 1.88 6.63 -12.41
C PHE A 34 2.05 6.85 -10.90
N SER A 35 2.63 7.98 -10.49
CA SER A 35 2.78 8.33 -9.08
C SER A 35 1.41 8.41 -8.38
N ASP A 36 0.43 9.02 -9.03
CA ASP A 36 -0.95 9.10 -8.54
C ASP A 36 -1.61 7.73 -8.41
N PHE A 37 -1.36 6.83 -9.37
CA PHE A 37 -1.82 5.45 -9.29
C PHE A 37 -1.22 4.71 -8.07
N ILE A 38 0.10 4.81 -7.85
CA ILE A 38 0.77 4.19 -6.70
C ILE A 38 0.26 4.77 -5.37
N PHE A 39 0.11 6.09 -5.26
CA PHE A 39 -0.49 6.69 -4.07
C PHE A 39 -1.95 6.27 -3.87
N GLY A 40 -2.70 6.04 -4.96
CA GLY A 40 -4.04 5.44 -4.92
C GLY A 40 -4.05 4.03 -4.34
N LEU A 41 -3.09 3.18 -4.74
CA LEU A 41 -2.93 1.83 -4.17
C LEU A 41 -2.56 1.88 -2.68
N ILE A 42 -1.63 2.75 -2.28
CA ILE A 42 -1.24 2.93 -0.87
C ILE A 42 -2.45 3.37 -0.03
N ARG A 43 -3.26 4.31 -0.53
CA ARG A 43 -4.49 4.75 0.13
C ARG A 43 -5.51 3.62 0.28
N ALA A 44 -5.67 2.78 -0.75
CA ALA A 44 -6.54 1.62 -0.68
C ALA A 44 -6.10 0.64 0.42
N VAL A 45 -4.79 0.38 0.53
CA VAL A 45 -4.22 -0.44 1.62
C VAL A 45 -4.46 0.19 3.00
N GLY A 46 -4.30 1.51 3.12
CA GLY A 46 -4.61 2.23 4.35
C GLY A 46 -6.07 2.03 4.80
N MET A 47 -7.04 2.08 3.87
CA MET A 47 -8.45 1.87 4.19
C MET A 47 -8.74 0.44 4.67
N ILE A 48 -8.02 -0.55 4.16
CA ILE A 48 -8.13 -1.94 4.62
C ILE A 48 -7.61 -2.09 6.06
N ILE A 49 -6.45 -1.47 6.36
CA ILE A 49 -5.86 -1.50 7.71
C ILE A 49 -6.76 -0.77 8.72
N LEU A 50 -7.41 0.32 8.30
CA LEU A 50 -8.43 1.00 9.11
C LEU A 50 -9.57 0.06 9.47
N GLY A 51 -10.12 -0.64 8.48
CA GLY A 51 -11.17 -1.65 8.72
C GLY A 51 -10.72 -2.73 9.69
N PHE A 52 -9.49 -3.22 9.53
CA PHE A 52 -8.93 -4.24 10.44
C PHE A 52 -8.70 -3.71 11.87
N GLY A 53 -8.24 -2.48 12.02
CA GLY A 53 -8.09 -1.82 13.33
C GLY A 53 -9.43 -1.67 14.06
N ILE A 54 -10.51 -1.32 13.35
CA ILE A 54 -11.86 -1.25 13.92
C ILE A 54 -12.32 -2.61 14.43
N VAL A 55 -12.12 -3.68 13.65
CA VAL A 55 -12.50 -5.05 14.07
C VAL A 55 -11.73 -5.48 15.33
N GLN A 56 -10.43 -5.17 15.41
CA GLN A 56 -9.64 -5.44 16.61
C GLN A 56 -10.19 -4.73 17.85
N ILE A 57 -10.58 -3.45 17.71
CA ILE A 57 -11.21 -2.72 18.81
C ILE A 57 -12.59 -3.32 19.15
N GLY A 58 -13.41 -3.67 18.16
CA GLY A 58 -14.73 -4.28 18.40
C GLY A 58 -14.65 -5.60 19.17
N LEU A 59 -13.68 -6.46 18.84
CA LEU A 59 -13.43 -7.69 19.59
C LEU A 59 -12.89 -7.42 20.99
N SER A 60 -12.04 -6.40 21.14
CA SER A 60 -11.48 -5.99 22.44
C SER A 60 -12.52 -5.39 23.42
N LEU A 61 -13.64 -4.89 22.91
CA LEU A 61 -14.78 -4.44 23.72
C LEU A 61 -15.54 -5.65 24.29
N LYS A 62 -15.69 -6.72 23.51
CA LYS A 62 -16.30 -7.98 23.95
C LYS A 62 -15.42 -8.76 24.95
N SER A 63 -14.10 -8.76 24.76
CA SER A 63 -13.18 -9.53 25.60
C SER A 63 -12.70 -8.81 26.88
N HIS A 64 -13.05 -7.53 27.05
CA HIS A 64 -12.58 -6.66 28.14
C HIS A 64 -11.05 -6.64 28.33
N ASP A 65 -10.31 -6.98 27.28
CA ASP A 65 -8.84 -7.06 27.29
C ASP A 65 -8.25 -5.69 26.90
N PRO A 66 -7.56 -4.99 27.82
CA PRO A 66 -6.94 -3.69 27.56
C PRO A 66 -5.86 -3.73 26.48
N SER A 67 -5.17 -4.87 26.30
CA SER A 67 -4.09 -5.01 25.35
C SER A 67 -4.58 -5.03 23.90
N GLN A 68 -5.72 -5.70 23.64
CA GLN A 68 -6.35 -5.73 22.32
C GLN A 68 -6.93 -4.36 21.94
N ARG A 69 -7.37 -3.57 22.93
CA ARG A 69 -7.81 -2.17 22.72
C ARG A 69 -6.65 -1.29 22.28
N ALA A 70 -5.52 -1.39 22.97
CA ALA A 70 -4.31 -0.62 22.65
C ALA A 70 -3.76 -0.99 21.26
N ASN A 71 -3.65 -2.30 20.97
CA ASN A 71 -3.15 -2.77 19.68
C ASN A 71 -4.09 -2.46 18.51
N GLY A 72 -5.40 -2.55 18.72
CA GLY A 72 -6.41 -2.14 17.74
C GLY A 72 -6.37 -0.64 17.46
N PHE A 73 -6.15 0.18 18.49
CA PHE A 73 -6.03 1.64 18.35
C PHE A 73 -4.73 2.05 17.62
N LEU A 74 -3.61 1.40 17.91
CA LEU A 74 -2.36 1.61 17.17
C LEU A 74 -2.50 1.22 15.69
N THR A 75 -3.20 0.12 15.40
CA THR A 75 -3.50 -0.30 14.03
C THR A 75 -4.39 0.73 13.31
N LEU A 76 -5.39 1.27 14.00
CA LEU A 76 -6.23 2.36 13.48
C LEU A 76 -5.39 3.61 13.17
N ALA A 77 -4.56 4.06 14.12
CA ALA A 77 -3.72 5.24 13.94
C ALA A 77 -2.76 5.08 12.75
N GLY A 78 -2.13 3.90 12.60
CA GLY A 78 -1.29 3.57 11.46
C GLY A 78 -2.08 3.58 10.13
N GLY A 79 -3.30 3.03 10.12
CA GLY A 79 -4.18 3.06 8.96
C GLY A 79 -4.52 4.47 8.50
N ILE A 80 -4.79 5.40 9.44
CA ILE A 80 -5.10 6.81 9.14
C ILE A 80 -3.90 7.46 8.44
N ILE A 81 -2.70 7.32 9.01
CA ILE A 81 -1.48 7.91 8.45
C ILE A 81 -1.21 7.37 7.03
N ILE A 82 -1.40 6.07 6.82
CA ILE A 82 -1.21 5.43 5.50
C ILE A 82 -2.23 5.96 4.50
N THR A 83 -3.52 6.10 4.88
CA THR A 83 -4.54 6.64 3.96
C THR A 83 -4.25 8.06 3.50
N PHE A 84 -3.63 8.86 4.36
CA PHE A 84 -3.33 10.27 4.08
C PHE A 84 -1.88 10.51 3.67
N THR A 85 -1.12 9.46 3.30
CA THR A 85 0.31 9.61 3.01
C THR A 85 0.57 10.52 1.80
N LYS A 86 -0.32 10.54 0.79
CA LYS A 86 -0.19 11.46 -0.34
C LYS A 86 -0.40 12.92 0.08
N GLU A 87 -1.43 13.20 0.88
CA GLU A 87 -1.67 14.54 1.40
C GLU A 87 -0.54 15.01 2.34
N ILE A 88 0.00 14.11 3.17
CA ILE A 88 1.15 14.40 4.04
C ILE A 88 2.40 14.71 3.21
N LEU A 89 2.67 13.92 2.16
CA LEU A 89 3.82 14.15 1.28
C LEU A 89 3.72 15.52 0.60
N ALA A 90 2.53 15.88 0.08
CA ALA A 90 2.31 17.19 -0.51
C ALA A 90 2.54 18.33 0.50
N LEU A 91 2.04 18.17 1.74
CA LEU A 91 2.23 19.16 2.81
C LEU A 91 3.69 19.40 3.18
N ILE A 92 4.54 18.37 3.15
CA ILE A 92 5.97 18.52 3.48
C ILE A 92 6.82 18.92 2.26
N ALA A 93 6.38 18.57 1.05
CA ALA A 93 7.10 18.87 -0.18
C ALA A 93 6.86 20.30 -0.69
N GLY A 94 5.76 20.94 -0.25
CA GLY A 94 5.39 22.32 -0.62
C GLY A 94 4.30 22.36 -1.68
#